data_AF-A0A1F9DGZ3-F1
#
_entry.id   AF-A0A1F9DGZ3-F1
#
_cell.length_a   1.000
_cell.length_b   1.000
_cell.length_c   1.000
_cell.angle_alpha   90.00
_cell.angle_beta   90.00
_cell.angle_gamma   90.00
#
_symmetry.space_group_name_H-M   'P 1'
#
loop_
_entity.id
_entity.type
_entity.pdbx_description
1 polymer ?
#
loop_
_entity_poly.entity_id
_entity_poly.type
_entity_poly.pdbx_seq_one_letter_code
_entity_poly.pdbx_strand_id
1 'polypeptide(L)'
;MGYDRPGIVAAVAKVLFDNSCNIEALSQTVLMGQFAMIVVVAPLAGSSAGTLQAGLETLAAQMKLAIHMRTLNPTEHQAFDVGNAEPFVITVRGEDRPGLVLAITTILAEQGVNITCLGAEVVPVDQRLDYIQIYEVDIPNDMDFSRIQKALREKGAAIGVTVDMQHRNIFRAINQI
;
A
#
# COMPACT_ATOMS: atom_id res chain seq x y z
N MET A 1 -10.37 -2.82 -9.61
CA MET A 1 -10.40 -3.96 -8.68
C MET A 1 -11.36 -5.04 -9.18
N GLY A 2 -11.18 -6.30 -8.79
CA GLY A 2 -12.09 -7.40 -9.10
C GLY A 2 -11.46 -8.75 -8.79
N TYR A 3 -12.12 -9.84 -9.17
CA TYR A 3 -11.56 -11.18 -8.93
C TYR A 3 -10.28 -11.40 -9.75
N ASP A 4 -9.22 -11.82 -9.07
CA ASP A 4 -7.91 -12.05 -9.65
C ASP A 4 -7.92 -13.24 -10.62
N ARG A 5 -7.24 -13.06 -11.75
CA ARG A 5 -7.06 -14.08 -12.77
C ARG A 5 -5.95 -13.68 -13.74
N PRO A 6 -5.33 -14.65 -14.43
CA PRO A 6 -4.38 -14.36 -15.49
C PRO A 6 -4.94 -13.40 -16.55
N GLY A 7 -4.11 -12.47 -17.01
CA GLY A 7 -4.40 -11.59 -18.14
C GLY A 7 -4.96 -10.20 -17.81
N ILE A 8 -5.34 -9.91 -16.55
CA ILE A 8 -5.86 -8.57 -16.17
C ILE A 8 -4.85 -7.46 -16.51
N VAL A 9 -3.61 -7.60 -16.04
CA VAL A 9 -2.56 -6.59 -16.27
C VAL A 9 -2.28 -6.40 -17.76
N ALA A 10 -2.19 -7.49 -18.51
CA ALA A 10 -1.97 -7.45 -19.95
C ALA A 10 -3.11 -6.74 -20.69
N ALA A 11 -4.36 -6.99 -20.30
CA ALA A 11 -5.52 -6.37 -20.91
C ALA A 11 -5.61 -4.87 -20.60
N VAL A 12 -5.31 -4.46 -19.35
CA VAL A 12 -5.23 -3.04 -18.99
C VAL A 12 -4.11 -2.34 -19.77
N ALA A 13 -2.90 -2.93 -19.78
CA ALA A 13 -1.76 -2.38 -20.52
C ALA A 13 -2.07 -2.22 -22.01
N LYS A 14 -2.79 -3.18 -22.62
CA LYS A 14 -3.23 -3.09 -24.00
C LYS A 14 -4.18 -1.90 -24.24
N VAL A 15 -5.18 -1.70 -23.39
CA VAL A 15 -6.11 -0.55 -23.54
C VAL A 15 -5.36 0.78 -23.44
N LEU A 16 -4.41 0.89 -22.51
CA LEU A 16 -3.57 2.09 -22.37
C LEU A 16 -2.70 2.33 -23.60
N PHE A 17 -2.06 1.28 -24.11
CA PHE A 17 -1.22 1.34 -25.31
C PHE A 17 -2.03 1.75 -26.55
N ASP A 18 -3.17 1.09 -26.79
CA ASP A 18 -4.05 1.38 -27.94
C ASP A 18 -4.60 2.81 -27.90
N ASN A 19 -4.66 3.45 -26.72
CA ASN A 19 -5.08 4.83 -26.52
C ASN A 19 -3.92 5.83 -26.37
N SER A 20 -2.72 5.46 -26.83
CA SER A 20 -1.54 6.33 -26.83
C SER A 20 -1.22 6.90 -25.44
N CYS A 21 -1.28 6.07 -24.40
CA CYS A 21 -0.90 6.45 -23.04
C CYS A 21 0.39 5.73 -22.63
N ASN A 22 1.31 6.46 -22.00
CA ASN A 22 2.45 5.88 -21.31
C ASN A 22 2.09 5.60 -19.85
N ILE A 23 2.67 4.56 -19.24
CA ILE A 23 2.53 4.31 -17.80
C ILE A 23 3.71 4.97 -17.08
N GLU A 24 3.41 5.87 -16.15
CA GLU A 24 4.44 6.56 -15.35
C GLU A 24 4.70 5.83 -14.04
N ALA A 25 3.64 5.37 -13.39
CA ALA A 25 3.72 4.60 -12.16
C ALA A 25 2.58 3.59 -12.12
N LEU A 26 2.85 2.45 -11.49
CA LEU A 26 1.83 1.45 -11.20
C LEU A 26 2.14 0.75 -9.88
N SER A 27 1.10 0.35 -9.18
CA SER A 27 1.18 -0.57 -8.04
C SER A 27 0.01 -1.55 -8.11
N GLN A 28 0.27 -2.81 -7.80
CA GLN A 28 -0.68 -3.90 -7.91
C GLN A 28 -0.56 -4.83 -6.70
N THR A 29 -1.69 -5.30 -6.19
CA THR A 29 -1.74 -6.30 -5.13
C THR A 29 -2.86 -7.32 -5.36
N VAL A 30 -2.68 -8.52 -4.80
CA VAL A 30 -3.72 -9.54 -4.70
C VAL A 30 -3.98 -9.84 -3.24
N LEU A 31 -5.23 -9.68 -2.80
CA LEU A 31 -5.66 -9.99 -1.43
C LEU A 31 -6.83 -10.96 -1.48
N MET A 32 -6.65 -12.18 -0.95
CA MET A 32 -7.69 -13.21 -0.92
C MET A 32 -8.39 -13.43 -2.28
N GLY A 33 -7.60 -13.49 -3.36
CA GLY A 33 -8.12 -13.64 -4.73
C GLY A 33 -8.78 -12.37 -5.29
N GLN A 34 -8.66 -11.22 -4.64
CA GLN A 34 -9.07 -9.92 -5.17
C GLN A 34 -7.87 -9.18 -5.73
N PHE A 35 -7.94 -8.85 -7.00
CA PHE A 35 -6.99 -7.99 -7.69
C PHE A 35 -7.33 -6.52 -7.45
N ALA A 36 -6.33 -5.74 -7.06
CA ALA A 36 -6.38 -4.28 -7.05
C ALA A 36 -5.13 -3.71 -7.72
N MET A 37 -5.31 -2.64 -8.48
CA MET A 37 -4.22 -1.96 -9.17
C MET A 37 -4.53 -0.46 -9.26
N ILE A 38 -3.50 0.34 -9.03
CA ILE A 38 -3.48 1.78 -9.25
C ILE A 38 -2.46 2.04 -10.34
N VAL A 39 -2.81 2.84 -11.34
CA VAL A 39 -1.94 3.20 -12.46
C VAL A 39 -2.03 4.71 -12.69
N VAL A 40 -0.88 5.36 -12.79
CA VAL A 40 -0.72 6.75 -13.24
C VAL A 40 -0.22 6.71 -14.68
N VAL A 41 -0.92 7.42 -15.56
CA VAL A 41 -0.68 7.39 -17.01
C VAL A 41 -0.49 8.80 -17.56
N ALA A 42 0.46 8.94 -18.47
CA ALA A 42 0.69 10.16 -19.25
C ALA A 42 0.07 10.02 -20.64
N PRO A 43 -0.82 10.92 -21.07
CA PRO A 43 -1.28 10.95 -22.45
C PRO A 43 -0.14 11.34 -23.39
N LEU A 44 0.00 10.61 -24.51
CA LEU A 44 0.88 10.97 -25.62
C LEU A 44 0.08 11.66 -26.74
N ALA A 45 0.78 12.13 -27.77
CA ALA A 45 0.15 12.73 -28.94
C ALA A 45 -0.89 11.77 -29.56
N GLY A 46 -2.11 12.26 -29.76
CA GLY A 46 -3.25 11.47 -30.27
C GLY A 46 -4.10 10.79 -29.20
N SER A 47 -3.74 10.89 -27.92
CA SER A 47 -4.58 10.40 -26.83
C SER A 47 -5.86 11.24 -26.67
N SER A 48 -6.95 10.59 -26.29
CA SER A 48 -8.22 11.21 -25.93
C SER A 48 -8.76 10.58 -24.65
N ALA A 49 -9.06 11.41 -23.64
CA ALA A 49 -9.62 10.94 -22.38
C ALA A 49 -10.96 10.20 -22.59
N GLY A 50 -11.78 10.65 -23.55
CA GLY A 50 -13.07 10.01 -23.83
C GLY A 50 -12.93 8.61 -24.46
N THR A 51 -11.99 8.43 -25.39
CA THR A 51 -11.77 7.10 -26.01
C THR A 51 -11.13 6.14 -25.02
N LEU A 52 -10.20 6.63 -24.20
CA LEU A 52 -9.59 5.86 -23.13
C LEU A 52 -10.66 5.40 -22.12
N GLN A 53 -11.54 6.32 -21.69
CA GLN A 53 -12.62 5.99 -20.77
C GLN A 53 -13.52 4.88 -21.33
N ALA A 54 -13.98 5.01 -22.57
CA ALA A 54 -14.82 4.01 -23.22
C ALA A 54 -14.12 2.63 -23.35
N GLY A 55 -12.82 2.63 -23.66
CA GLY A 55 -12.00 1.41 -23.70
C GLY A 55 -11.89 0.73 -22.33
N LEU A 56 -11.68 1.51 -21.27
CA LEU A 56 -11.64 1.01 -19.89
C LEU A 56 -13.01 0.51 -19.40
N GLU A 57 -14.11 1.17 -19.76
CA GLU A 57 -15.47 0.72 -19.45
C GLU A 57 -15.79 -0.61 -20.15
N THR A 58 -15.38 -0.76 -21.41
CA THR A 58 -15.52 -2.02 -22.16
C THR A 58 -14.73 -3.14 -21.48
N LEU A 59 -13.48 -2.88 -21.10
CA LEU A 59 -12.64 -3.83 -20.38
C LEU A 59 -13.23 -4.21 -19.02
N ALA A 60 -13.73 -3.22 -18.28
CA ALA A 60 -14.40 -3.41 -17.00
C ALA A 60 -15.57 -4.39 -17.10
N ALA A 61 -16.42 -4.23 -18.12
CA ALA A 61 -17.53 -5.14 -18.37
C ALA A 61 -17.06 -6.56 -18.75
N GLN A 62 -16.10 -6.68 -19.67
CA GLN A 62 -15.58 -7.97 -20.15
C GLN A 62 -14.92 -8.79 -19.03
N MET A 63 -14.12 -8.14 -18.21
CA MET A 63 -13.34 -8.79 -17.15
C MET A 63 -14.01 -8.75 -15.78
N LYS A 64 -15.21 -8.17 -15.67
CA LYS A 64 -15.96 -7.96 -14.42
C LYS A 64 -15.11 -7.23 -13.37
N LEU A 65 -14.48 -6.13 -13.80
CA LEU A 65 -13.67 -5.26 -12.95
C LEU A 65 -14.44 -3.97 -12.65
N ALA A 66 -14.25 -3.42 -11.46
CA ALA A 66 -14.54 -2.01 -11.20
C ALA A 66 -13.30 -1.18 -11.55
N ILE A 67 -13.41 -0.31 -12.56
CA ILE A 67 -12.35 0.59 -13.01
C ILE A 67 -12.84 2.03 -12.83
N HIS A 68 -12.05 2.84 -12.13
CA HIS A 68 -12.31 4.26 -11.96
C HIS A 68 -11.16 5.05 -12.58
N MET A 69 -11.52 5.97 -13.48
CA MET A 69 -10.58 6.88 -14.12
C MET A 69 -10.90 8.30 -13.69
N ARG A 70 -9.86 9.08 -13.38
CA ARG A 70 -9.96 10.52 -13.13
C ARG A 70 -8.70 11.21 -13.64
N THR A 71 -8.82 12.49 -13.95
CA THR A 71 -7.65 13.32 -14.23
C THR A 71 -6.97 13.70 -12.92
N LEU A 72 -5.64 13.72 -12.91
CA LEU A 72 -4.83 14.27 -11.81
C LEU A 72 -4.50 15.72 -12.14
N ASN A 73 -4.78 16.63 -11.20
CA ASN A 73 -4.27 17.99 -11.29
C ASN A 73 -2.77 18.01 -10.94
N PRO A 74 -1.99 19.02 -11.36
CA PRO A 74 -0.54 19.07 -11.13
C PRO A 74 -0.12 18.89 -9.66
N THR A 75 -0.93 19.36 -8.71
CA THR A 75 -0.69 19.21 -7.26
C THR A 75 -0.95 17.78 -6.75
N GLU A 76 -1.74 16.99 -7.46
CA GLU A 76 -2.02 15.58 -7.13
C GLU A 76 -1.03 14.62 -7.81
N HIS A 77 -0.23 15.14 -8.75
CA HIS A 77 0.81 14.39 -9.44
C HIS A 77 2.10 14.27 -8.60
N GLN A 78 2.11 14.85 -7.40
CA GLN A 78 3.22 14.75 -6.45
C GLN A 78 2.84 13.78 -5.34
N ALA A 79 3.80 12.95 -4.95
CA ALA A 79 3.66 12.14 -3.73
C ALA A 79 3.46 13.06 -2.52
N PHE A 80 2.83 12.53 -1.47
CA PHE A 80 2.74 13.25 -0.21
C PHE A 80 4.16 13.61 0.29
N ASP A 81 4.45 14.91 0.36
CA ASP A 81 5.77 15.41 0.75
C ASP A 81 5.92 15.34 2.27
N VAL A 82 6.52 14.24 2.74
CA VAL A 82 6.99 14.07 4.12
C VAL A 82 8.26 14.88 4.41
N GLY A 83 8.78 15.63 3.45
CA GLY A 83 10.07 16.30 3.53
C GLY A 83 11.22 15.30 3.54
N ASN A 84 12.28 15.62 4.28
CA ASN A 84 13.40 14.71 4.49
C ASN A 84 12.99 13.64 5.50
N ALA A 85 12.71 12.43 5.04
CA ALA A 85 12.21 11.32 5.86
C ALA A 85 13.02 10.04 5.63
N GLU A 86 13.03 9.19 6.65
CA GLU A 86 13.65 7.86 6.60
C GLU A 86 12.59 6.75 6.66
N PRO A 87 12.77 5.65 5.89
CA PRO A 87 11.81 4.56 5.85
C PRO A 87 12.01 3.60 7.02
N PHE A 88 10.93 3.28 7.73
CA PHE A 88 10.89 2.30 8.81
C PHE A 88 9.87 1.20 8.53
N VAL A 89 10.12 0.04 9.14
CA VAL A 89 9.20 -1.10 9.18
C VAL A 89 8.78 -1.30 10.63
N ILE A 90 7.48 -1.28 10.88
CA ILE A 90 6.89 -1.61 12.17
C ILE A 90 6.26 -3.00 12.05
N THR A 91 6.67 -3.92 12.92
CA THR A 91 6.13 -5.28 13.00
C THR A 91 5.34 -5.43 14.29
N VAL A 92 4.09 -5.83 14.17
CA VAL A 92 3.20 -6.11 15.32
C VAL A 92 2.90 -7.60 15.32
N ARG A 93 3.16 -8.29 16.44
CA ARG A 93 2.95 -9.74 16.59
C ARG A 93 2.09 -10.07 17.80
N GLY A 94 1.15 -10.99 17.65
CA GLY A 94 0.29 -11.47 18.72
C GLY A 94 -1.03 -12.02 18.22
N GLU A 95 -2.01 -12.13 19.11
CA GLU A 95 -3.35 -12.59 18.74
C GLU A 95 -4.14 -11.48 18.02
N ASP A 96 -4.73 -11.82 16.87
CA ASP A 96 -5.61 -10.91 16.14
C ASP A 96 -6.88 -10.64 16.92
N ARG A 97 -7.31 -9.38 16.92
CA ARG A 97 -8.59 -8.96 17.49
C ARG A 97 -9.04 -7.60 16.96
N PRO A 98 -10.36 -7.34 16.99
CA PRO A 98 -10.90 -6.04 16.62
C PRO A 98 -10.19 -4.89 17.34
N GLY A 99 -9.82 -3.87 16.57
CA GLY A 99 -9.16 -2.67 17.09
C GLY A 99 -7.64 -2.72 17.16
N LEU A 100 -6.99 -3.84 16.81
CA LEU A 100 -5.52 -3.91 16.78
C LEU A 100 -4.93 -2.93 15.75
N VAL A 101 -5.44 -2.94 14.51
CA VAL A 101 -5.03 -1.97 13.48
C VAL A 101 -5.27 -0.54 13.95
N LEU A 102 -6.47 -0.24 14.46
CA LEU A 102 -6.82 1.08 14.98
C LEU A 102 -5.85 1.56 16.07
N ALA A 103 -5.48 0.69 17.01
CA ALA A 103 -4.61 1.04 18.12
C ALA A 103 -3.23 1.51 17.66
N ILE A 104 -2.70 0.90 16.59
CA ILE A 104 -1.39 1.22 16.03
C ILE A 104 -1.49 2.43 15.10
N THR A 105 -2.46 2.44 14.19
CA THR A 105 -2.61 3.52 13.20
C THR A 105 -3.01 4.85 13.82
N THR A 106 -3.73 4.85 14.96
CA THR A 106 -4.04 6.08 15.69
C THR A 106 -2.77 6.77 16.17
N ILE A 107 -1.80 6.02 16.71
CA ILE A 107 -0.52 6.59 17.17
C ILE A 107 0.23 7.19 15.97
N LEU A 108 0.31 6.46 14.86
CA LEU A 108 0.99 6.94 13.66
C LEU A 108 0.33 8.22 13.11
N ALA A 109 -1.01 8.25 13.05
CA ALA A 109 -1.77 9.41 12.61
C ALA A 109 -1.57 10.64 13.53
N GLU A 110 -1.60 10.45 14.86
CA GLU A 110 -1.36 11.51 15.84
C GLU A 110 0.06 12.09 15.76
N GLN A 111 1.03 11.30 15.30
CA GLN A 111 2.40 11.74 15.04
C GLN A 111 2.60 12.25 13.60
N GLY A 112 1.56 12.28 12.76
CA GLY A 112 1.68 12.71 11.36
C GLY A 112 2.50 11.77 10.48
N VAL A 113 2.66 10.51 10.89
CA VAL A 113 3.42 9.49 10.15
C VAL A 113 2.51 8.85 9.10
N ASN A 114 2.93 8.93 7.84
CA ASN A 114 2.24 8.28 6.74
C ASN A 114 2.56 6.78 6.68
N ILE A 115 1.57 5.96 6.31
CA ILE A 115 1.72 4.51 6.09
C ILE A 115 1.78 4.27 4.59
N THR A 116 2.93 3.84 4.08
CA THR A 116 3.15 3.58 2.66
C THR A 116 2.75 2.17 2.25
N CYS A 117 2.80 1.22 3.19
CA CYS A 117 2.32 -0.14 2.99
C CYS A 117 1.80 -0.70 4.32
N LEU A 118 0.69 -1.44 4.26
CA LEU A 118 0.19 -2.23 5.38
C LEU A 118 -0.22 -3.59 4.87
N GLY A 119 0.42 -4.63 5.41
CA GLY A 119 0.08 -6.02 5.18
C GLY A 119 -0.10 -6.75 6.49
N ALA A 120 -0.77 -7.90 6.43
CA ALA A 120 -0.80 -8.81 7.55
C ALA A 120 -0.75 -10.25 7.07
N GLU A 121 -0.05 -11.07 7.83
CA GLU A 121 0.14 -12.48 7.57
C GLU A 121 -0.19 -13.28 8.82
N VAL A 122 -0.74 -14.47 8.62
CA VAL A 122 -0.98 -15.43 9.70
C VAL A 122 0.06 -16.52 9.57
N VAL A 123 0.94 -16.63 10.56
CA VAL A 123 2.03 -17.60 10.56
C VAL A 123 1.76 -18.69 11.61
N PRO A 124 1.77 -19.97 11.24
CA PRO A 124 1.70 -21.06 12.21
C PRO A 124 2.98 -21.13 13.04
N VAL A 125 2.87 -21.07 14.36
CA VAL A 125 3.99 -21.22 15.31
C VAL A 125 3.55 -22.17 16.43
N ASP A 126 4.21 -23.31 16.56
CA ASP A 126 3.99 -24.29 17.65
C ASP A 126 2.51 -24.56 17.97
N GLN A 127 1.73 -24.87 16.92
CA GLN A 127 0.28 -25.15 16.98
C GLN A 127 -0.63 -23.95 17.28
N ARG A 128 -0.09 -22.73 17.35
CA ARG A 128 -0.85 -21.47 17.42
C ARG A 128 -0.72 -20.71 16.10
N LEU A 129 -1.69 -19.84 15.83
CA LEU A 129 -1.62 -18.89 14.72
C LEU A 129 -1.11 -17.56 15.29
N ASP A 130 0.09 -17.17 14.90
CA ASP A 130 0.63 -15.85 15.20
C ASP A 130 0.21 -14.88 14.10
N TYR A 131 -0.41 -13.76 14.49
CA TYR A 131 -0.82 -12.73 13.54
C TYR A 131 0.24 -11.64 13.50
N ILE A 132 0.80 -11.43 12.32
CA ILE A 132 1.88 -10.48 12.09
C ILE A 132 1.36 -9.38 11.19
N GLN A 133 1.35 -8.14 11.67
CA GLN A 133 1.10 -6.96 10.85
C GLN A 133 2.42 -6.26 10.55
N ILE A 134 2.59 -5.86 9.30
CA ILE A 134 3.77 -5.16 8.81
C ILE A 134 3.31 -3.82 8.26
N TYR A 135 3.84 -2.74 8.83
CA TYR A 135 3.63 -1.38 8.39
C TYR A 135 4.95 -0.85 7.82
N GLU A 136 4.97 -0.45 6.56
CA GLU A 136 6.01 0.44 6.05
C GLU A 136 5.56 1.88 6.26
N VAL A 137 6.44 2.68 6.85
CA VAL A 137 6.18 4.09 7.18
C VAL A 137 7.38 4.94 6.78
N ASP A 138 7.13 6.18 6.40
CA ASP A 138 8.17 7.19 6.23
C ASP A 138 8.10 8.17 7.40
N ILE A 139 9.22 8.33 8.12
CA ILE A 139 9.30 9.16 9.32
C ILE A 139 10.20 10.36 9.03
N PRO A 140 9.65 11.58 9.02
CA PRO A 140 10.41 12.82 8.97
C PRO A 140 11.61 12.87 9.94
N ASN A 141 12.75 13.35 9.45
CA ASN A 141 14.02 13.37 10.18
C ASN A 141 14.04 14.35 11.36
N ASP A 142 13.09 15.27 11.41
CA ASP A 142 12.88 16.20 12.52
C ASP A 142 12.04 15.58 13.65
N MET A 143 11.46 14.40 13.45
CA MET A 143 10.76 13.65 14.49
C MET A 143 11.70 12.77 15.32
N ASP A 144 11.43 12.71 16.62
CA ASP A 144 12.07 11.74 17.52
C ASP A 144 11.43 10.36 17.34
N PHE A 145 12.00 9.55 16.45
CA PHE A 145 11.55 8.18 16.22
C PHE A 145 11.63 7.30 17.49
N SER A 146 12.48 7.63 18.47
CA SER A 146 12.55 6.90 19.75
C SER A 146 11.28 7.09 20.57
N ARG A 147 10.68 8.29 20.49
CA ARG A 147 9.37 8.58 21.11
C ARG A 147 8.26 7.78 20.44
N ILE A 148 8.27 7.69 19.11
CA ILE A 148 7.30 6.88 18.34
C ILE A 148 7.43 5.40 18.73
N GLN A 149 8.65 4.87 18.70
CA GLN A 149 8.94 3.48 19.07
C GLN A 149 8.49 3.17 20.50
N LYS A 150 8.75 4.09 21.45
CA LYS A 150 8.32 3.94 22.85
C LYS A 150 6.79 3.90 22.95
N ALA A 151 6.08 4.85 22.33
CA ALA A 151 4.62 4.90 22.35
C ALA A 151 3.99 3.62 21.77
N LEU A 152 4.53 3.14 20.65
CA LEU A 152 4.10 1.90 20.01
C LEU A 152 4.32 0.68 20.91
N ARG A 153 5.48 0.58 21.58
CA ARG A 153 5.79 -0.51 22.52
C ARG A 153 4.90 -0.49 23.76
N GLU A 154 4.68 0.68 24.36
CA GLU A 154 3.79 0.86 25.50
C GLU A 154 2.35 0.47 25.14
N LYS A 155 1.86 0.95 23.99
CA LYS A 155 0.54 0.57 23.49
C LYS A 155 0.43 -0.92 23.21
N GLY A 156 1.45 -1.48 22.55
CA GLY A 156 1.54 -2.91 22.25
C GLY A 156 1.43 -3.76 23.51
N ALA A 157 2.26 -3.47 24.51
CA ALA A 157 2.22 -4.15 25.80
C ALA A 157 0.85 -4.02 26.49
N ALA A 158 0.26 -2.82 26.51
CA ALA A 158 -1.06 -2.58 27.11
C ALA A 158 -2.17 -3.38 26.44
N ILE A 159 -2.00 -3.74 25.16
CA ILE A 159 -2.95 -4.56 24.42
C ILE A 159 -2.46 -6.01 24.28
N GLY A 160 -1.33 -6.43 24.85
CA GLY A 160 -0.89 -7.83 24.74
C GLY A 160 -0.33 -8.24 23.38
N VAL A 161 0.27 -7.32 22.64
CA VAL A 161 1.03 -7.60 21.41
C VAL A 161 2.46 -7.09 21.54
N THR A 162 3.38 -7.68 20.78
CA THR A 162 4.74 -7.17 20.67
C THR A 162 4.82 -6.23 19.48
N VAL A 163 5.44 -5.07 19.66
CA VAL A 163 5.68 -4.11 18.57
C VAL A 163 7.17 -3.86 18.46
N ASP A 164 7.71 -4.08 17.27
CA ASP A 164 9.08 -3.73 16.93
C ASP A 164 9.11 -2.74 15.78
N MET A 165 10.13 -1.88 15.77
CA MET A 165 10.30 -0.85 14.75
C MET A 165 11.77 -0.82 14.35
N GLN A 166 12.03 -0.95 13.06
CA GLN A 166 13.37 -1.06 12.50
C GLN A 166 13.50 -0.20 11.26
N HIS A 167 14.69 0.35 11.00
CA HIS A 167 14.96 1.03 9.74
C HIS A 167 14.83 0.04 8.58
N ARG A 168 14.15 0.41 7.48
CA ARG A 168 13.80 -0.50 6.38
C ARG A 168 15.01 -1.18 5.74
N ASN A 169 16.15 -0.48 5.65
CA ASN A 169 17.39 -1.04 5.14
C ASN A 169 17.90 -2.22 5.98
N ILE A 170 17.76 -2.16 7.30
CA ILE A 170 18.15 -3.25 8.21
C ILE A 170 17.17 -4.42 8.04
N PHE A 171 15.87 -4.14 8.00
CA PHE A 171 14.84 -5.15 7.80
C PHE A 171 15.05 -5.94 6.50
N ARG A 172 15.36 -5.27 5.39
CA ARG A 172 15.66 -5.91 4.10
C ARG A 172 16.96 -6.71 4.10
N ALA A 173 17.97 -6.32 4.88
CA ALA A 173 19.22 -7.07 4.96
C ALA A 173 19.06 -8.40 5.71
N ILE A 174 18.16 -8.45 6.71
CA ILE A 174 17.94 -9.62 7.56
C ILE A 174 16.93 -10.60 6.93
N ASN A 175 15.91 -10.09 6.24
CA ASN A 175 14.78 -10.89 5.73
C ASN A 175 14.85 -11.16 4.21
N GLN A 176 16.05 -11.17 3.62
CA GLN A 176 16.22 -11.38 2.18
C GLN A 176 15.72 -12.77 1.73
N ILE A 177 14.65 -12.76 0.92
CA ILE A 177 14.37 -13.68 -0.18
C ILE A 177 14.86 -12.99 -1.46
#